data_AF-A0A0Q6QE55-F1
#
_entry.id   AF-A0A0Q6QE55-F1
#
_cell.length_a   1.000
_cell.length_b   1.000
_cell.length_c   1.000
_cell.angle_alpha   90.00
_cell.angle_beta   90.00
_cell.angle_gamma   90.00
#
_symmetry.space_group_name_H-M   'P 1'
#
loop_
_entity.id
_entity.type
_entity.pdbx_description
1 polymer ?
#
loop_
_entity_poly.entity_id
_entity_poly.type
_entity_poly.pdbx_seq_one_letter_code
_entity_poly.pdbx_strand_id
1 'polypeptide(L)'
;MSPAVAVDQATQTEASKQQVEKLLGLWHQHYADAASLNERRSAFERLMEEAPGPSRVQIRHVDAGGVDAELIWPARLHHPIGRRALLYVHGGGFYSGSPDTHRALAGSLAKATSADVLLIDYRLAPEYPYPAQIDDTLTAYGWLLDSGYENDNIVIVGDSTGGNLAIEAVLRQMQLKGPLPAAVIAMSPITDLSATDKRTETNEVGDPVLGILALDAASKRYLKGLSPKDPRVSPYYADMAGFPPLLVQVGTADALGDNALHFADKARVAGVDVTTQVWPGMVHQWQLFPFWLDDARKSNQSAADYAMRHFADKPKQ
;
A
#
# COMPACT_ATOMS: atom_id res chain seq x y z
N MET A 1 -9.37 -18.90 -19.56
CA MET A 1 -8.69 -17.62 -19.81
C MET A 1 -9.76 -16.54 -19.78
N SER A 2 -9.87 -15.80 -18.67
CA SER A 2 -10.78 -14.65 -18.60
C SER A 2 -10.11 -13.48 -19.33
N PRO A 3 -10.81 -12.75 -20.22
CA PRO A 3 -10.21 -11.62 -20.93
C PRO A 3 -9.86 -10.48 -19.97
N ALA A 4 -8.81 -9.75 -20.33
CA ALA A 4 -8.31 -8.58 -19.62
C ALA A 4 -9.41 -7.56 -19.30
N VAL A 5 -9.39 -7.01 -18.10
CA VAL A 5 -10.12 -5.79 -17.78
C VAL A 5 -9.12 -4.76 -17.28
N ALA A 6 -8.49 -4.04 -18.20
CA ALA A 6 -8.06 -2.68 -17.89
C ALA A 6 -9.34 -1.87 -17.76
N VAL A 7 -9.79 -1.62 -16.52
CA VAL A 7 -10.89 -0.68 -16.30
C VAL A 7 -10.27 0.70 -16.44
N ASP A 8 -10.24 1.21 -17.66
CA ASP A 8 -9.90 2.62 -17.88
C ASP A 8 -11.02 3.45 -17.28
N GLN A 9 -10.71 4.22 -16.24
CA GLN A 9 -11.72 5.06 -15.61
C GLN A 9 -12.02 6.26 -16.52
N ALA A 10 -13.26 6.74 -16.45
CA ALA A 10 -13.69 7.94 -17.17
C ALA A 10 -12.75 9.12 -16.90
N THR A 11 -12.62 10.02 -17.88
CA THR A 11 -11.84 11.25 -17.80
C THR A 11 -12.06 11.98 -16.46
N GLN A 12 -10.98 12.51 -15.87
CA GLN A 12 -11.04 13.21 -14.59
C GLN A 12 -12.08 14.34 -14.62
N THR A 13 -13.03 14.30 -13.67
CA THR A 13 -14.07 15.33 -13.54
C THR A 13 -13.52 16.63 -12.98
N GLU A 14 -14.18 17.75 -13.24
CA GLU A 14 -13.77 19.06 -12.70
C GLU A 14 -13.80 19.09 -11.16
N ALA A 15 -14.81 18.45 -10.55
CA ALA A 15 -14.87 18.32 -9.08
C ALA A 15 -13.68 17.53 -8.52
N SER A 16 -13.27 16.44 -9.21
CA SER A 16 -12.08 15.67 -8.85
C SER A 16 -10.81 16.50 -8.92
N LYS A 17 -10.63 17.30 -9.99
CA LYS A 17 -9.49 18.23 -10.12
C LYS A 17 -9.41 19.20 -8.95
N GLN A 18 -10.52 19.85 -8.60
CA GLN A 18 -10.58 20.80 -7.48
C GLN A 18 -10.26 20.13 -6.14
N GLN A 19 -10.71 18.89 -5.92
CA GLN A 19 -10.38 18.11 -4.73
C GLN A 19 -8.87 17.81 -4.66
N VAL A 20 -8.26 17.42 -5.78
CA VAL A 20 -6.81 17.18 -5.87
C VAL A 20 -6.03 18.47 -5.63
N GLU A 21 -6.38 19.57 -6.30
CA GLU A 21 -5.72 20.87 -6.10
C GLU A 21 -5.76 21.33 -4.64
N LYS A 22 -6.90 21.14 -3.96
CA LYS A 22 -7.03 21.44 -2.53
C LYS A 22 -6.11 20.57 -1.67
N LEU A 23 -6.07 19.27 -1.94
CA LEU A 23 -5.16 18.34 -1.26
C LEU A 23 -3.70 18.78 -1.43
N LEU A 24 -3.31 19.16 -2.64
CA LEU A 24 -1.96 19.63 -2.93
C LEU A 24 -1.62 20.93 -2.20
N GLY A 25 -2.59 21.84 -2.05
CA GLY A 25 -2.44 23.04 -1.22
C GLY A 25 -2.13 22.70 0.24
N LEU A 26 -2.90 21.78 0.84
CA LEU A 26 -2.65 21.31 2.21
C LEU A 26 -1.29 20.61 2.32
N TRP A 27 -0.97 19.73 1.37
CA TRP A 27 0.32 19.04 1.34
C TRP A 27 1.49 20.04 1.34
N HIS A 28 1.48 21.01 0.42
CA HIS A 28 2.52 22.03 0.35
C HIS A 28 2.62 22.85 1.66
N GLN A 29 1.50 23.18 2.28
CA GLN A 29 1.48 23.92 3.54
C GLN A 29 2.15 23.13 4.68
N HIS A 30 1.84 21.84 4.84
CA HIS A 30 2.39 21.02 5.92
C HIS A 30 3.87 20.69 5.74
N TYR A 31 4.33 20.59 4.49
CA TYR A 31 5.69 20.21 4.14
C TYR A 31 6.63 21.37 3.82
N ALA A 32 6.14 22.63 3.81
CA ALA A 32 6.90 23.81 3.41
C ALA A 32 8.27 23.93 4.10
N ASP A 33 8.31 23.65 5.40
CA ASP A 33 9.52 23.78 6.24
C ASP A 33 10.16 22.41 6.60
N ALA A 34 9.69 21.32 5.98
CA ALA A 34 10.13 19.96 6.30
C ALA A 34 11.39 19.56 5.52
N ALA A 35 12.55 20.00 6.00
CA ALA A 35 13.84 19.78 5.34
C ALA A 35 14.47 18.41 5.66
N SER A 36 14.40 17.95 6.91
CA SER A 36 14.93 16.67 7.36
C SER A 36 13.91 15.52 7.25
N LEU A 37 14.38 14.28 7.29
CA LEU A 37 13.49 13.11 7.32
C LEU A 37 12.59 13.12 8.56
N ASN A 38 13.08 13.58 9.71
CA ASN A 38 12.27 13.66 10.93
C ASN A 38 11.19 14.74 10.83
N GLU A 39 11.50 15.92 10.30
CA GLU A 39 10.48 16.96 10.09
C GLU A 39 9.42 16.52 9.08
N ARG A 40 9.82 15.74 8.07
CA ARG A 40 8.91 15.14 7.09
C ARG A 40 8.02 14.04 7.69
N ARG A 41 8.56 13.20 8.59
CA ARG A 41 7.76 12.25 9.39
C ARG A 41 6.66 13.00 10.14
N SER A 42 7.03 14.04 10.90
CA SER A 42 6.06 14.82 11.67
C SER A 42 5.12 15.65 10.80
N ALA A 43 5.55 16.12 9.63
CA ALA A 43 4.67 16.80 8.68
C ALA A 43 3.56 15.86 8.16
N PHE A 44 3.91 14.60 7.89
CA PHE A 44 2.94 13.59 7.47
C PHE A 44 1.91 13.31 8.58
N GLU A 45 2.37 13.10 9.81
CA GLU A 45 1.50 12.90 10.98
C GLU A 45 0.52 14.06 11.15
N ARG A 46 1.02 15.30 11.19
CA ARG A 46 0.18 16.51 11.33
C ARG A 46 -0.84 16.68 10.21
N LEU A 47 -0.47 16.34 8.97
CA LEU A 47 -1.40 16.39 7.85
C LEU A 47 -2.54 15.38 8.05
N MET A 48 -2.21 14.16 8.46
CA MET A 48 -3.20 13.11 8.66
C MET A 48 -4.08 13.34 9.90
N GLU A 49 -3.60 14.09 10.91
CA GLU A 49 -4.40 14.54 12.06
C GLU A 49 -5.56 15.49 11.66
N GLU A 50 -5.46 16.20 10.53
CA GLU A 50 -6.57 17.02 10.02
C GLU A 50 -7.72 16.18 9.45
N ALA A 51 -7.46 14.92 9.09
CA ALA A 51 -8.47 14.01 8.61
C ALA A 51 -9.24 13.41 9.79
N PRO A 52 -10.58 13.28 9.69
CA PRO A 52 -11.33 12.62 10.74
C PRO A 52 -10.90 11.15 10.85
N GLY A 53 -10.81 10.65 12.08
CA GLY A 53 -10.57 9.22 12.32
C GLY A 53 -11.67 8.33 11.73
N PRO A 54 -11.42 7.03 11.50
CA PRO A 54 -12.42 6.15 10.92
C PRO A 54 -13.62 5.99 11.88
N SER A 55 -14.82 6.26 11.35
CA SER A 55 -16.07 5.98 12.06
C SER A 55 -16.55 4.55 11.80
N ARG A 56 -17.32 3.99 12.76
CA ARG A 56 -17.97 2.66 12.69
C ARG A 56 -17.01 1.49 12.56
N VAL A 57 -15.82 1.62 13.12
CA VAL A 57 -14.87 0.52 13.34
C VAL A 57 -14.54 0.42 14.83
N GLN A 58 -14.04 -0.73 15.24
CA GLN A 58 -13.37 -0.95 16.51
C GLN A 58 -11.88 -1.08 16.22
N ILE A 59 -11.05 -0.66 17.17
CA ILE A 59 -9.59 -0.67 17.06
C ILE A 59 -9.04 -1.26 18.35
N ARG A 60 -8.09 -2.19 18.22
CA ARG A 60 -7.34 -2.74 19.34
C ARG A 60 -5.86 -2.82 18.98
N HIS A 61 -5.03 -2.28 19.86
CA HIS A 61 -3.59 -2.50 19.80
C HIS A 61 -3.28 -3.96 20.11
N VAL A 62 -2.44 -4.59 19.28
CA VAL A 62 -2.02 -5.98 19.42
C VAL A 62 -0.52 -6.10 19.19
N ASP A 63 0.09 -7.05 19.88
CA ASP A 63 1.44 -7.52 19.60
C ASP A 63 1.34 -8.68 18.59
N ALA A 64 1.72 -8.42 17.34
CA ALA A 64 1.69 -9.37 16.22
C ALA A 64 3.00 -10.18 16.12
N GLY A 65 3.48 -10.73 17.24
CA GLY A 65 4.68 -11.57 17.29
C GLY A 65 5.99 -10.78 17.44
N GLY A 66 5.96 -9.69 18.19
CA GLY A 66 7.03 -8.71 18.37
C GLY A 66 6.89 -7.47 17.48
N VAL A 67 5.81 -7.38 16.70
CA VAL A 67 5.48 -6.25 15.83
C VAL A 67 4.24 -5.56 16.37
N ASP A 68 4.36 -4.30 16.77
CA ASP A 68 3.22 -3.51 17.20
C ASP A 68 2.24 -3.32 16.03
N ALA A 69 0.93 -3.44 16.29
CA ALA A 69 -0.08 -3.29 15.26
C ALA A 69 -1.43 -2.82 15.82
N GLU A 70 -2.27 -2.28 14.94
CA GLU A 70 -3.69 -2.08 15.19
C GLU A 70 -4.51 -3.15 14.46
N LEU A 71 -5.29 -3.91 15.22
CA LEU A 71 -6.37 -4.73 14.68
C LEU A 71 -7.64 -3.86 14.57
N ILE A 72 -8.14 -3.68 13.35
CA ILE A 72 -9.28 -2.82 13.03
C ILE A 72 -10.39 -3.67 12.41
N TRP A 73 -11.61 -3.59 12.92
CA TRP A 73 -12.75 -4.34 12.37
C TRP A 73 -14.05 -3.53 12.40
N PRO A 74 -15.06 -3.85 11.56
CA PRO A 74 -16.33 -3.13 11.58
C PRO A 74 -17.03 -3.22 12.95
N ALA A 75 -17.56 -2.11 13.44
CA ALA A 75 -18.37 -2.08 14.64
C ALA A 75 -19.77 -2.67 14.37
N ARG A 76 -19.90 -4.00 14.36
CA ARG A 76 -21.17 -4.73 14.26
C ARG A 76 -21.23 -5.88 15.28
N LEU A 77 -22.42 -6.14 15.83
CA LEU A 77 -22.66 -7.07 16.94
C LEU A 77 -22.37 -8.56 16.64
N HIS A 78 -22.24 -8.98 15.38
CA HIS A 78 -22.36 -10.41 15.01
C HIS A 78 -21.35 -10.94 13.97
N HIS A 79 -20.23 -10.26 13.71
CA HIS A 79 -19.16 -10.90 12.92
C HIS A 79 -18.03 -11.33 13.87
N PRO A 80 -17.78 -12.65 14.04
CA PRO A 80 -16.60 -13.07 14.78
C PRO A 80 -15.35 -12.62 14.02
N ILE A 81 -14.40 -12.05 14.75
CA ILE A 81 -13.01 -11.87 14.32
C ILE A 81 -12.48 -13.23 13.85
N GLY A 82 -11.60 -13.25 12.86
CA GLY A 82 -10.87 -14.48 12.51
C GLY A 82 -11.34 -15.21 11.25
N ARG A 83 -12.22 -14.63 10.42
CA ARG A 83 -12.64 -15.27 9.16
C ARG A 83 -11.93 -14.72 7.93
N ARG A 84 -11.74 -13.41 7.85
CA ARG A 84 -11.14 -12.71 6.70
C ARG A 84 -10.26 -11.59 7.23
N ALA A 85 -9.06 -11.46 6.69
CA ALA A 85 -8.13 -10.42 7.10
C ALA A 85 -7.49 -9.70 5.91
N LEU A 86 -7.23 -8.42 6.10
CA LEU A 86 -6.24 -7.67 5.35
C LEU A 86 -5.01 -7.47 6.23
N LEU A 87 -3.85 -7.95 5.81
CA LEU A 87 -2.58 -7.48 6.36
C LEU A 87 -2.23 -6.17 5.67
N TYR A 88 -2.29 -5.05 6.37
CA TYR A 88 -1.99 -3.74 5.82
C TYR A 88 -0.56 -3.32 6.17
N VAL A 89 0.27 -3.15 5.14
CA VAL A 89 1.64 -2.63 5.24
C VAL A 89 1.68 -1.20 4.72
N HIS A 90 1.94 -0.23 5.61
CA HIS A 90 1.84 1.19 5.27
C HIS A 90 2.99 1.71 4.40
N GLY A 91 2.71 2.73 3.60
CA GLY A 91 3.70 3.53 2.90
C GLY A 91 4.42 4.55 3.80
N GLY A 92 5.30 5.34 3.19
CA GLY A 92 6.12 6.35 3.91
C GLY A 92 7.61 6.30 3.58
N GLY A 93 8.00 5.73 2.43
CA GLY A 93 9.39 5.78 1.97
C GLY A 93 10.36 4.94 2.80
N PHE A 94 9.86 3.93 3.52
CA PHE A 94 10.57 3.13 4.54
C PHE A 94 11.05 3.89 5.77
N TYR A 95 10.85 5.21 5.82
CA TYR A 95 11.31 6.04 6.93
C TYR A 95 10.16 6.64 7.71
N SER A 96 8.99 6.89 7.13
CA SER A 96 7.83 7.46 7.80
C SER A 96 6.60 6.56 7.67
N GLY A 97 5.45 7.07 8.13
CA GLY A 97 4.23 6.30 8.22
C GLY A 97 4.12 5.57 9.56
N SER A 98 2.90 5.22 9.91
CA SER A 98 2.52 4.60 11.17
C SER A 98 1.05 4.15 11.07
N PRO A 99 0.54 3.38 12.04
CA PRO A 99 -0.89 3.14 12.14
C PRO A 99 -1.72 4.43 12.14
N ASP A 100 -1.27 5.49 12.84
CA ASP A 100 -1.98 6.77 12.90
C ASP A 100 -2.21 7.39 11.52
N THR A 101 -1.16 7.44 10.70
CA THR A 101 -1.21 8.07 9.37
C THR A 101 -2.07 7.29 8.37
N HIS A 102 -2.23 5.97 8.54
CA HIS A 102 -2.95 5.11 7.59
C HIS A 102 -4.31 4.61 8.13
N ARG A 103 -4.65 4.93 9.38
CA ARG A 103 -5.86 4.46 10.06
C ARG A 103 -7.15 4.77 9.31
N ALA A 104 -7.23 5.94 8.68
CA ALA A 104 -8.39 6.36 7.88
C ALA A 104 -8.66 5.39 6.71
N LEU A 105 -7.62 5.04 5.96
CA LEU A 105 -7.69 4.11 4.84
C LEU A 105 -7.94 2.68 5.33
N ALA A 106 -7.20 2.22 6.32
CA ALA A 106 -7.39 0.89 6.91
C ALA A 106 -8.83 0.69 7.43
N GLY A 107 -9.37 1.67 8.16
CA GLY A 107 -10.77 1.65 8.61
C GLY A 107 -11.79 1.72 7.46
N SER A 108 -11.47 2.40 6.36
CA SER A 108 -12.29 2.39 5.14
C SER A 108 -12.35 0.99 4.53
N LEU A 109 -11.20 0.31 4.43
CA LEU A 109 -11.11 -1.05 3.90
C LEU A 109 -11.80 -2.06 4.81
N ALA A 110 -11.62 -1.98 6.13
CA ALA A 110 -12.31 -2.81 7.11
C ALA A 110 -13.83 -2.77 6.91
N LYS A 111 -14.39 -1.56 6.77
CA LYS A 111 -15.83 -1.37 6.52
C LYS A 111 -16.28 -1.96 5.19
N ALA A 112 -15.56 -1.65 4.12
CA ALA A 112 -15.96 -2.03 2.76
C ALA A 112 -15.87 -3.55 2.53
N THR A 113 -14.87 -4.21 3.11
CA THR A 113 -14.70 -5.67 3.04
C THR A 113 -15.52 -6.43 4.09
N SER A 114 -15.90 -5.75 5.18
CA SER A 114 -16.36 -6.41 6.41
C SER A 114 -15.38 -7.50 6.87
N ALA A 115 -14.07 -7.24 6.72
CA ALA A 115 -12.97 -8.06 7.18
C ALA A 115 -12.19 -7.34 8.28
N ASP A 116 -11.37 -8.10 9.00
CA ASP A 116 -10.40 -7.54 9.94
C ASP A 116 -9.24 -6.92 9.14
N VAL A 117 -8.63 -5.86 9.67
CA VAL A 117 -7.42 -5.25 9.11
C VAL A 117 -6.37 -5.23 10.20
N LEU A 118 -5.26 -5.94 9.98
CA LEU A 118 -4.07 -5.85 10.81
C LEU A 118 -3.14 -4.81 10.19
N LEU A 119 -3.16 -3.59 10.72
CA LEU A 119 -2.31 -2.49 10.30
C LEU A 119 -1.05 -2.48 11.17
N ILE A 120 0.08 -2.89 10.60
CA ILE A 120 1.33 -3.09 11.34
C ILE A 120 2.13 -1.80 11.45
N ASP A 121 2.81 -1.60 12.58
CA ASP A 121 3.80 -0.54 12.83
C ASP A 121 5.21 -1.13 12.67
N TYR A 122 5.60 -1.37 11.42
CA TYR A 122 6.87 -2.02 11.13
C TYR A 122 8.05 -1.08 11.36
N ARG A 123 9.23 -1.65 11.68
CA ARG A 123 10.44 -0.87 11.98
C ARG A 123 10.91 -0.03 10.79
N LEU A 124 11.25 1.23 11.04
CA LEU A 124 11.60 2.21 10.01
C LEU A 124 13.11 2.47 9.91
N ALA A 125 13.57 2.80 8.70
CA ALA A 125 14.92 3.29 8.44
C ALA A 125 15.03 4.79 8.75
N PRO A 126 16.21 5.32 9.13
CA PRO A 126 17.52 4.66 9.20
C PRO A 126 17.76 3.81 10.45
N GLU A 127 16.91 3.89 11.47
CA GLU A 127 17.09 3.20 12.75
C GLU A 127 17.18 1.69 12.55
N TYR A 128 16.31 1.17 11.68
CA TYR A 128 16.27 -0.22 11.27
C TYR A 128 16.29 -0.30 9.74
N PRO A 129 17.47 -0.44 9.11
CA PRO A 129 17.57 -0.62 7.66
C PRO A 129 17.06 -1.99 7.23
N TYR A 130 17.04 -2.24 5.92
CA TYR A 130 16.73 -3.55 5.35
C TYR A 130 17.56 -4.66 6.04
N PRO A 131 16.96 -5.82 6.39
CA PRO A 131 15.62 -6.29 6.03
C PRO A 131 14.51 -6.10 7.09
N ALA A 132 14.67 -5.20 8.06
CA ALA A 132 13.76 -5.14 9.22
C ALA A 132 12.25 -5.05 8.87
N GLN A 133 11.91 -4.20 7.91
CA GLN A 133 10.53 -3.94 7.46
C GLN A 133 9.83 -5.21 6.95
N ILE A 134 10.54 -5.96 6.12
CA ILE A 134 10.01 -7.15 5.47
C ILE A 134 10.04 -8.36 6.40
N ASP A 135 10.97 -8.41 7.35
CA ASP A 135 10.96 -9.41 8.44
C ASP A 135 9.74 -9.19 9.37
N ASP A 136 9.42 -7.93 9.69
CA ASP A 136 8.22 -7.59 10.48
C ASP A 136 6.93 -7.93 9.73
N THR A 137 6.91 -7.68 8.40
CA THR A 137 5.76 -8.01 7.55
C THR A 137 5.49 -9.51 7.52
N LEU A 138 6.54 -10.34 7.37
CA LEU A 138 6.42 -11.79 7.40
C LEU A 138 6.03 -12.31 8.79
N THR A 139 6.54 -11.68 9.86
CA THR A 139 6.18 -12.01 11.24
C THR A 139 4.69 -11.77 11.48
N ALA A 140 4.16 -10.61 11.07
CA ALA A 140 2.74 -10.31 11.19
C ALA A 140 1.85 -11.21 10.31
N TYR A 141 2.31 -11.60 9.11
CA TYR A 141 1.61 -12.60 8.30
C TYR A 141 1.55 -13.97 8.99
N GLY A 142 2.66 -14.43 9.57
CA GLY A 142 2.72 -15.64 10.38
C GLY A 142 1.78 -15.57 11.58
N TRP A 143 1.75 -14.43 12.27
CA TRP A 143 0.85 -14.20 13.40
C TRP A 143 -0.62 -14.33 13.03
N LEU A 144 -1.04 -13.86 11.84
CA LEU A 144 -2.41 -14.08 11.36
C LEU A 144 -2.71 -15.57 11.18
N LEU A 145 -1.80 -16.34 10.57
CA LEU A 145 -1.97 -17.77 10.38
C LEU A 145 -2.06 -18.51 11.74
N ASP A 146 -1.16 -18.20 12.66
CA ASP A 146 -1.13 -18.78 14.01
C ASP A 146 -2.35 -18.37 14.84
N SER A 147 -2.97 -17.23 14.53
CA SER A 147 -4.22 -16.75 15.13
C SER A 147 -5.47 -17.42 14.53
N GLY A 148 -5.30 -18.34 13.58
CA GLY A 148 -6.37 -19.15 13.00
C GLY A 148 -7.02 -18.56 11.74
N TYR A 149 -6.43 -17.52 11.13
CA TYR A 149 -6.85 -17.08 9.80
C TYR A 149 -6.32 -18.04 8.73
N GLU A 150 -7.20 -18.54 7.88
CA GLU A 150 -6.79 -19.36 6.73
C GLU A 150 -6.12 -18.47 5.66
N ASN A 151 -5.03 -18.96 5.06
CA ASN A 151 -4.24 -18.16 4.12
C ASN A 151 -5.05 -17.73 2.87
N ASP A 152 -6.00 -18.55 2.44
CA ASP A 152 -6.94 -18.27 1.34
C ASP A 152 -8.05 -17.25 1.73
N ASN A 153 -8.01 -16.76 2.96
CA ASN A 153 -8.83 -15.66 3.47
C ASN A 153 -8.01 -14.48 3.99
N ILE A 154 -6.73 -14.42 3.65
CA ILE A 154 -5.85 -13.26 3.90
C ILE A 154 -5.52 -12.59 2.58
N VAL A 155 -5.67 -11.26 2.52
CA VAL A 155 -5.14 -10.43 1.42
C VAL A 155 -4.09 -9.50 2.00
N ILE A 156 -2.93 -9.39 1.35
CA ILE A 156 -1.91 -8.41 1.77
C ILE A 156 -2.14 -7.12 0.97
N VAL A 157 -2.26 -6.02 1.68
CA VAL A 157 -2.49 -4.69 1.12
C VAL A 157 -1.32 -3.80 1.50
N GLY A 158 -0.85 -3.00 0.56
CA GLY A 158 0.11 -1.97 0.90
C GLY A 158 0.18 -0.87 -0.14
N ASP A 159 0.61 0.30 0.31
CA ASP A 159 0.70 1.50 -0.50
C ASP A 159 2.13 2.04 -0.58
N SER A 160 2.55 2.56 -1.73
CA SER A 160 3.92 3.05 -1.95
C SER A 160 5.00 2.01 -1.58
N THR A 161 5.86 2.29 -0.60
CA THR A 161 6.82 1.34 -0.03
C THR A 161 6.15 0.16 0.68
N GLY A 162 4.96 0.36 1.26
CA GLY A 162 4.13 -0.74 1.77
C GLY A 162 3.67 -1.66 0.65
N GLY A 163 3.39 -1.13 -0.55
CA GLY A 163 3.07 -1.91 -1.74
C GLY A 163 4.26 -2.75 -2.22
N ASN A 164 5.48 -2.22 -2.10
CA ASN A 164 6.72 -2.98 -2.30
C ASN A 164 6.80 -4.17 -1.33
N LEU A 165 6.66 -3.89 -0.02
CA LEU A 165 6.75 -4.89 1.04
C LEU A 165 5.66 -5.96 0.92
N ALA A 166 4.44 -5.59 0.52
CA ALA A 166 3.35 -6.53 0.28
C ALA A 166 3.68 -7.54 -0.83
N ILE A 167 4.31 -7.08 -1.92
CA ILE A 167 4.75 -7.95 -3.01
C ILE A 167 5.94 -8.82 -2.54
N GLU A 168 6.94 -8.21 -1.91
CA GLU A 168 8.13 -8.90 -1.40
C GLU A 168 7.80 -9.99 -0.37
N ALA A 169 6.79 -9.76 0.48
CA ALA A 169 6.37 -10.74 1.48
C ALA A 169 5.90 -12.04 0.81
N VAL A 170 5.13 -11.93 -0.27
CA VAL A 170 4.66 -13.08 -1.03
C VAL A 170 5.80 -13.75 -1.80
N LEU A 171 6.70 -12.98 -2.42
CA LEU A 171 7.88 -13.53 -3.09
C LEU A 171 8.75 -14.34 -2.13
N ARG A 172 8.96 -13.84 -0.90
CA ARG A 172 9.68 -14.58 0.15
C ARG A 172 8.92 -15.82 0.61
N GLN A 173 7.60 -15.75 0.77
CA GLN A 173 6.80 -16.94 1.10
C GLN A 173 6.87 -18.01 0.00
N MET A 174 6.87 -17.62 -1.27
CA MET A 174 7.06 -18.56 -2.38
C MET A 174 8.42 -19.26 -2.33
N GLN A 175 9.49 -18.52 -2.01
CA GLN A 175 10.83 -19.10 -1.82
C GLN A 175 10.87 -20.10 -0.66
N LEU A 176 10.15 -19.78 0.43
CA LEU A 176 10.00 -20.65 1.60
C LEU A 176 9.03 -21.81 1.37
N LYS A 177 8.31 -21.84 0.24
CA LYS A 177 7.19 -22.76 -0.02
C LYS A 177 6.12 -22.72 1.08
N GLY A 178 5.93 -21.54 1.66
CA GLY A 178 4.93 -21.26 2.68
C GLY A 178 3.53 -21.07 2.09
N PRO A 179 2.51 -21.00 2.94
CA PRO A 179 1.15 -20.65 2.52
C PRO A 179 1.14 -19.24 1.91
N LEU A 180 0.45 -19.09 0.78
CA LEU A 180 0.32 -17.81 0.07
C LEU A 180 -1.02 -17.15 0.40
N PRO A 181 -1.09 -15.80 0.46
CA PRO A 181 -2.35 -15.11 0.63
C PRO A 181 -3.27 -15.31 -0.58
N ALA A 182 -4.56 -15.05 -0.40
CA ALA A 182 -5.58 -15.12 -1.44
C ALA A 182 -5.30 -14.16 -2.61
N ALA A 183 -4.76 -12.97 -2.30
CA ALA A 183 -4.36 -11.96 -3.28
C ALA A 183 -3.44 -10.90 -2.65
N VAL A 184 -2.88 -10.03 -3.50
CA VAL A 184 -2.15 -8.82 -3.12
C VAL A 184 -2.81 -7.59 -3.73
N ILE A 185 -2.94 -6.52 -2.95
CA ILE A 185 -3.38 -5.20 -3.42
C ILE A 185 -2.25 -4.20 -3.20
N ALA A 186 -1.71 -3.69 -4.30
CA ALA A 186 -0.60 -2.76 -4.33
C ALA A 186 -1.09 -1.39 -4.84
N MET A 187 -1.11 -0.40 -3.95
CA MET A 187 -1.59 0.96 -4.20
C MET A 187 -0.40 1.91 -4.45
N SER A 188 -0.28 2.47 -5.64
CA SER A 188 0.87 3.30 -6.04
C SER A 188 2.23 2.65 -5.67
N PRO A 189 2.47 1.35 -5.96
CA PRO A 189 3.60 0.65 -5.36
C PRO A 189 4.94 1.14 -5.92
N ILE A 190 5.96 1.16 -5.06
CA ILE A 190 7.35 1.26 -5.51
C ILE A 190 7.84 -0.13 -5.94
N THR A 191 8.11 -0.31 -7.23
CA THR A 191 8.50 -1.61 -7.78
C THR A 191 9.98 -1.66 -8.20
N ASP A 192 10.60 -0.50 -8.44
CA ASP A 192 12.01 -0.35 -8.83
C ASP A 192 12.65 0.83 -8.08
N LEU A 193 13.55 0.53 -7.13
CA LEU A 193 14.31 1.52 -6.36
C LEU A 193 15.48 2.11 -7.15
N SER A 194 15.87 1.54 -8.29
CA SER A 194 16.89 2.12 -9.17
C SER A 194 16.31 3.16 -10.11
N ALA A 195 15.00 3.10 -10.34
CA ALA A 195 14.31 4.07 -11.15
C ALA A 195 14.22 5.44 -10.47
N THR A 196 14.53 5.58 -9.17
CA THR A 196 14.58 6.89 -8.49
C THR A 196 15.73 7.77 -9.00
N ASP A 197 16.86 7.16 -9.37
CA ASP A 197 18.06 7.88 -9.84
C ASP A 197 17.85 8.57 -11.19
N LYS A 198 17.07 7.96 -12.09
CA LYS A 198 16.77 8.54 -13.42
C LYS A 198 15.78 9.71 -13.37
N ARG A 199 15.09 9.91 -12.24
CA ARG A 199 14.01 10.89 -12.10
C ARG A 199 14.49 12.28 -11.71
N THR A 200 15.75 12.43 -11.29
CA THR A 200 16.35 13.74 -11.04
C THR A 200 16.62 14.51 -12.35
N GLU A 201 16.59 13.84 -13.50
CA GLU A 201 16.92 14.43 -14.81
C GLU A 201 15.69 14.95 -15.59
N THR A 202 14.48 14.46 -15.34
CA THR A 202 13.28 14.74 -16.15
C THR A 202 12.24 15.61 -15.43
N ASN A 203 12.67 16.58 -14.63
CA ASN A 203 11.79 17.53 -13.90
C ASN A 203 10.99 18.46 -14.83
N GLU A 204 10.06 17.91 -15.60
CA GLU A 204 8.99 18.69 -16.24
C GLU A 204 7.65 18.10 -15.80
N VAL A 205 7.04 18.75 -14.79
CA VAL A 205 5.65 18.56 -14.28
C VAL A 205 5.43 17.46 -13.21
N GLY A 206 6.48 16.83 -12.69
CA GLY A 206 6.39 15.66 -11.78
C GLY A 206 5.73 15.88 -10.40
N ASP A 207 4.86 14.93 -10.05
CA ASP A 207 4.23 14.66 -8.75
C ASP A 207 4.61 15.55 -7.54
N PRO A 208 3.72 16.46 -7.10
CA PRO A 208 3.97 17.38 -5.99
C PRO A 208 3.94 16.72 -4.61
N VAL A 209 3.49 15.46 -4.51
CA VAL A 209 3.43 14.71 -3.25
C VAL A 209 4.71 13.90 -3.07
N LEU A 210 5.15 13.22 -4.12
CA LEU A 210 6.33 12.38 -4.11
C LEU A 210 7.61 13.23 -4.12
N GLY A 211 8.10 13.60 -2.94
CA GLY A 211 9.40 14.25 -2.80
C GLY A 211 10.55 13.33 -3.22
N ILE A 212 10.83 13.20 -4.51
CA ILE A 212 11.77 12.24 -5.13
C ILE A 212 13.16 12.28 -4.47
N LEU A 213 13.68 13.47 -4.14
CA LEU A 213 14.96 13.61 -3.45
C LEU A 213 14.95 13.02 -2.04
N ALA A 214 13.84 13.20 -1.31
CA ALA A 214 13.69 12.61 0.02
C ALA A 214 13.52 11.09 -0.08
N LEU A 215 12.81 10.60 -1.09
CA LEU A 215 12.68 9.16 -1.36
C LEU A 215 14.03 8.52 -1.70
N ASP A 216 14.86 9.16 -2.53
CA ASP A 216 16.22 8.69 -2.82
C ASP A 216 17.07 8.66 -1.54
N ALA A 217 17.06 9.74 -0.76
CA ALA A 217 17.80 9.83 0.49
C ALA A 217 17.35 8.79 1.53
N ALA A 218 16.05 8.48 1.58
CA ALA A 218 15.50 7.41 2.42
C ALA A 218 15.87 6.02 1.89
N SER A 219 15.76 5.80 0.57
CA SER A 219 16.10 4.53 -0.08
C SER A 219 17.57 4.15 0.17
N LYS A 220 18.49 5.12 0.10
CA LYS A 220 19.92 4.89 0.43
C LYS A 220 20.13 4.42 1.87
N ARG A 221 19.38 4.99 2.83
CA ARG A 221 19.43 4.60 4.25
C ARG A 221 18.82 3.22 4.48
N TYR A 222 17.69 2.94 3.82
CA TYR A 222 17.04 1.63 3.84
C TYR A 222 17.93 0.53 3.27
N LEU A 223 18.52 0.73 2.09
CA LEU A 223 19.31 -0.28 1.37
C LEU A 223 20.63 -0.62 2.06
N LYS A 224 21.23 0.30 2.82
CA LYS A 224 22.51 0.10 3.54
C LYS A 224 23.61 -0.54 2.67
N GLY A 225 23.74 -0.08 1.42
CA GLY A 225 24.72 -0.57 0.46
C GLY A 225 24.25 -1.74 -0.42
N LEU A 226 23.03 -2.23 -0.23
CA LEU A 226 22.40 -3.16 -1.17
C LEU A 226 22.13 -2.47 -2.51
N SER A 227 22.28 -3.21 -3.61
CA SER A 227 21.94 -2.70 -4.93
C SER A 227 20.45 -2.32 -5.00
N PRO A 228 20.10 -1.14 -5.53
CA PRO A 228 18.69 -0.78 -5.77
C PRO A 228 18.03 -1.62 -6.88
N LYS A 229 18.80 -2.49 -7.56
CA LYS A 229 18.28 -3.49 -8.51
C LYS A 229 18.22 -4.90 -7.93
N ASP A 230 18.52 -5.06 -6.64
CA ASP A 230 18.42 -6.38 -6.01
C ASP A 230 16.94 -6.80 -5.99
N PRO A 231 16.61 -8.01 -6.49
CA PRO A 231 15.22 -8.46 -6.60
C PRO A 231 14.52 -8.67 -5.25
N ARG A 232 15.23 -8.56 -4.12
CA ARG A 232 14.68 -8.68 -2.76
C ARG A 232 14.24 -7.34 -2.14
N VAL A 233 14.38 -6.25 -2.90
CA VAL A 233 13.96 -4.88 -2.53
C VAL A 233 13.32 -4.14 -3.71
N SER A 234 13.44 -4.68 -4.92
CA SER A 234 12.88 -4.13 -6.14
C SER A 234 12.25 -5.26 -6.94
N PRO A 235 10.96 -5.55 -6.69
CA PRO A 235 10.28 -6.69 -7.27
C PRO A 235 10.17 -6.60 -8.80
N TYR A 236 10.41 -5.42 -9.40
CA TYR A 236 10.63 -5.29 -10.83
C TYR A 236 11.68 -6.25 -11.39
N TYR A 237 12.71 -6.60 -10.60
CA TYR A 237 13.77 -7.53 -11.01
C TYR A 237 13.50 -8.98 -10.60
N ALA A 238 12.45 -9.26 -9.82
CA ALA A 238 12.12 -10.60 -9.35
C ALA A 238 11.46 -11.47 -10.43
N ASP A 239 11.45 -12.79 -10.17
CA ASP A 239 10.62 -13.76 -10.87
C ASP A 239 9.24 -13.83 -10.20
N MET A 240 8.20 -13.62 -11.00
CA MET A 240 6.81 -13.56 -10.56
C MET A 240 6.03 -14.84 -10.91
N ALA A 241 6.67 -15.86 -11.48
CA ALA A 241 5.99 -17.09 -11.86
C ALA A 241 5.35 -17.79 -10.65
N GLY A 242 4.04 -18.00 -10.70
CA GLY A 242 3.27 -18.62 -9.61
C GLY A 242 2.81 -17.66 -8.51
N PHE A 243 3.00 -16.35 -8.68
CA PHE A 243 2.49 -15.33 -7.75
C PHE A 243 0.94 -15.32 -7.75
N PRO A 244 0.28 -15.10 -6.59
CA PRO A 244 -1.18 -15.04 -6.47
C PRO A 244 -1.77 -13.84 -7.23
N PRO A 245 -3.10 -13.73 -7.35
CA PRO A 245 -3.75 -12.58 -7.97
C PRO A 245 -3.26 -11.25 -7.39
N LEU A 246 -2.99 -10.29 -8.29
CA LEU A 246 -2.41 -9.00 -7.96
C LEU A 246 -3.28 -7.85 -8.51
N LEU A 247 -3.73 -6.95 -7.63
CA LEU A 247 -4.27 -5.66 -8.02
C LEU A 247 -3.18 -4.59 -7.92
N VAL A 248 -2.99 -3.83 -9.00
CA VAL A 248 -2.15 -2.63 -9.03
C VAL A 248 -3.03 -1.41 -9.31
N GLN A 249 -3.08 -0.46 -8.39
CA GLN A 249 -3.74 0.83 -8.59
C GLN A 249 -2.69 1.93 -8.76
N VAL A 250 -2.80 2.76 -9.79
CA VAL A 250 -1.91 3.91 -10.03
C VAL A 250 -2.72 5.13 -10.49
N GLY A 251 -2.21 6.32 -10.19
CA GLY A 251 -2.76 7.57 -10.70
C GLY A 251 -1.98 8.05 -11.92
N THR A 252 -2.63 8.77 -12.85
CA THR A 252 -1.90 9.29 -14.03
C THR A 252 -1.01 10.49 -13.72
N ALA A 253 -1.15 11.10 -12.53
CA ALA A 253 -0.28 12.17 -12.03
C ALA A 253 0.71 11.66 -10.96
N ASP A 254 0.80 10.35 -10.76
CA ASP A 254 1.75 9.69 -9.87
C ASP A 254 3.08 9.49 -10.59
N ALA A 255 4.18 10.04 -10.06
CA ALA A 255 5.51 9.93 -10.68
C ALA A 255 6.08 8.49 -10.64
N LEU A 256 5.46 7.57 -9.90
CA LEU A 256 5.77 6.15 -9.88
C LEU A 256 4.85 5.31 -10.78
N GLY A 257 3.80 5.91 -11.35
CA GLY A 257 2.75 5.21 -12.09
C GLY A 257 3.30 4.31 -13.20
N ASP A 258 4.11 4.87 -14.12
CA ASP A 258 4.66 4.13 -15.25
C ASP A 258 5.53 2.94 -14.83
N ASN A 259 6.30 3.07 -13.75
CA ASN A 259 7.13 1.98 -13.24
C ASN A 259 6.29 0.83 -12.67
N ALA A 260 5.20 1.17 -11.96
CA ALA A 260 4.24 0.20 -11.48
C ALA A 260 3.46 -0.47 -12.64
N LEU A 261 3.15 0.26 -13.71
CA LEU A 261 2.54 -0.29 -14.93
C LEU A 261 3.46 -1.26 -15.65
N HIS A 262 4.73 -0.89 -15.88
CA HIS A 262 5.71 -1.80 -16.48
C HIS A 262 5.95 -3.06 -15.63
N PHE A 263 5.96 -2.92 -14.30
CA PHE A 263 5.99 -4.08 -13.41
C PHE A 263 4.77 -4.98 -13.58
N ALA A 264 3.56 -4.40 -13.61
CA ALA A 264 2.32 -5.14 -13.82
C ALA A 264 2.34 -5.89 -15.16
N ASP A 265 2.83 -5.26 -16.24
CA ASP A 265 3.01 -5.90 -17.54
C ASP A 265 3.98 -7.08 -17.48
N LYS A 266 5.12 -6.91 -16.82
CA LYS A 266 6.10 -7.99 -16.61
C LYS A 266 5.49 -9.16 -15.82
N ALA A 267 4.76 -8.88 -14.74
CA ALA A 267 4.08 -9.91 -13.95
C ALA A 267 3.02 -10.66 -14.78
N ARG A 268 2.27 -9.96 -15.65
CA ARG A 268 1.33 -10.62 -16.59
C ARG A 268 2.05 -11.55 -17.57
N VAL A 269 3.18 -11.12 -18.13
CA VAL A 269 4.02 -11.97 -19.00
C VAL A 269 4.53 -13.22 -18.27
N ALA A 270 4.79 -13.12 -16.96
CA ALA A 270 5.16 -14.25 -16.11
C ALA A 270 3.97 -15.16 -15.71
N GLY A 271 2.75 -14.87 -16.17
CA GLY A 271 1.55 -15.68 -15.95
C GLY A 271 0.72 -15.32 -14.72
N VAL A 272 1.00 -14.19 -14.06
CA VAL A 272 0.23 -13.72 -12.90
C VAL A 272 -1.13 -13.16 -13.36
N ASP A 273 -2.19 -13.43 -12.59
CA ASP A 273 -3.49 -12.78 -12.76
C ASP A 273 -3.43 -11.34 -12.20
N VAL A 274 -3.05 -10.40 -13.06
CA VAL A 274 -2.90 -8.99 -12.68
C VAL A 274 -4.09 -8.17 -13.16
N THR A 275 -4.77 -7.51 -12.23
CA THR A 275 -5.69 -6.41 -12.52
C THR A 275 -4.96 -5.09 -12.34
N THR A 276 -5.01 -4.22 -13.35
CA THR A 276 -4.45 -2.87 -13.28
C THR A 276 -5.57 -1.84 -13.35
N GLN A 277 -5.54 -0.86 -12.46
CA GLN A 277 -6.48 0.26 -12.43
C GLN A 277 -5.72 1.57 -12.49
N VAL A 278 -5.97 2.33 -13.56
CA VAL A 278 -5.35 3.65 -13.78
C VAL A 278 -6.39 4.72 -13.48
N TRP A 279 -6.06 5.66 -12.59
CA TRP A 279 -6.97 6.68 -12.08
C TRP A 279 -6.58 8.06 -12.63
N PRO A 280 -7.40 8.64 -13.54
CA PRO A 280 -7.09 9.91 -14.18
C PRO A 280 -6.88 11.06 -13.20
N GLY A 281 -5.73 11.73 -13.32
CA GLY A 281 -5.33 12.90 -12.55
C GLY A 281 -5.09 12.68 -11.07
N MET A 282 -5.08 11.42 -10.60
CA MET A 282 -4.73 11.10 -9.22
C MET A 282 -3.20 11.13 -9.03
N VAL A 283 -2.80 11.70 -7.89
CA VAL A 283 -1.40 11.82 -7.43
C VAL A 283 -0.99 10.61 -6.60
N HIS A 284 0.29 10.48 -6.25
CA HIS A 284 0.76 9.36 -5.43
C HIS A 284 0.01 9.21 -4.10
N GLN A 285 -0.34 7.97 -3.75
CA GLN A 285 -1.04 7.60 -2.50
C GLN A 285 -2.36 8.36 -2.26
N TRP A 286 -3.07 8.79 -3.31
CA TRP A 286 -4.36 9.48 -3.17
C TRP A 286 -5.39 8.68 -2.33
N GLN A 287 -5.26 7.36 -2.29
CA GLN A 287 -6.09 6.43 -1.52
C GLN A 287 -6.16 6.76 -0.02
N LEU A 288 -5.10 7.40 0.53
CA LEU A 288 -5.01 7.81 1.93
C LEU A 288 -6.04 8.84 2.34
N PHE A 289 -6.68 9.51 1.37
CA PHE A 289 -7.55 10.65 1.62
C PHE A 289 -9.04 10.37 1.30
N PRO A 290 -9.67 9.29 1.81
CA PRO A 290 -11.07 8.97 1.52
C PRO A 290 -12.05 10.05 2.01
N PHE A 291 -11.64 10.89 2.96
CA PHE A 291 -12.47 11.98 3.46
C PHE A 291 -12.42 13.25 2.60
N TRP A 292 -11.34 13.44 1.82
CA TRP A 292 -11.14 14.64 1.01
C TRP A 292 -11.33 14.39 -0.48
N LEU A 293 -11.06 13.17 -0.96
CA LEU A 293 -11.16 12.79 -2.37
C LEU A 293 -12.25 11.75 -2.58
N ASP A 294 -13.16 12.02 -3.51
CA ASP A 294 -14.20 11.06 -3.90
C ASP A 294 -13.58 9.84 -4.61
N ASP A 295 -12.55 10.07 -5.42
CA ASP A 295 -11.83 9.02 -6.13
C ASP A 295 -10.98 8.15 -5.20
N ALA A 296 -10.53 8.67 -4.05
CA ALA A 296 -9.98 7.84 -2.98
C ALA A 296 -11.04 6.89 -2.42
N ARG A 297 -12.27 7.36 -2.13
CA ARG A 297 -13.35 6.46 -1.67
C ARG A 297 -13.68 5.38 -2.70
N LYS A 298 -13.79 5.76 -3.97
CA LYS A 298 -14.10 4.80 -5.06
C LYS A 298 -12.98 3.78 -5.24
N SER A 299 -11.72 4.21 -5.19
CA SER A 299 -10.57 3.31 -5.32
C SER A 299 -10.45 2.35 -4.14
N ASN A 300 -10.70 2.83 -2.93
CA ASN A 300 -10.76 1.99 -1.72
C ASN A 300 -11.90 0.98 -1.78
N GLN A 301 -13.08 1.37 -2.30
CA GLN A 301 -14.18 0.44 -2.53
C GLN A 301 -13.79 -0.61 -3.58
N SER A 302 -13.14 -0.20 -4.68
CA SER A 302 -12.70 -1.13 -5.72
C SER A 302 -11.65 -2.14 -5.21
N ALA A 303 -10.73 -1.69 -4.35
CA ALA A 303 -9.78 -2.55 -3.66
C ALA A 303 -10.48 -3.53 -2.72
N ALA A 304 -11.48 -3.06 -1.96
CA ALA A 304 -12.29 -3.94 -1.13
C ALA A 304 -13.06 -4.98 -1.96
N ASP A 305 -13.67 -4.59 -3.07
CA ASP A 305 -14.37 -5.50 -3.97
C ASP A 305 -13.41 -6.52 -4.61
N TYR A 306 -12.15 -6.14 -4.84
CA TYR A 306 -11.10 -7.07 -5.27
C TYR A 306 -10.79 -8.09 -4.17
N ALA A 307 -10.48 -7.67 -2.95
CA ALA A 307 -10.23 -8.59 -1.83
C ALA A 307 -11.41 -9.56 -1.62
N MET A 308 -12.63 -9.04 -1.63
CA MET A 308 -13.86 -9.82 -1.44
C MET A 308 -14.11 -10.88 -2.51
N ARG A 309 -13.66 -10.65 -3.74
CA ARG A 309 -13.75 -11.64 -4.82
C ARG A 309 -12.75 -12.79 -4.65
N HIS A 310 -11.63 -12.52 -3.98
CA HIS A 310 -10.52 -13.46 -3.83
C HIS A 310 -10.54 -14.24 -2.51
N PHE A 311 -11.19 -13.74 -1.46
CA PHE A 311 -11.43 -14.54 -0.25
C PHE A 311 -12.18 -15.85 -0.59
N ALA A 312 -11.73 -16.96 -0.03
CA ALA A 312 -12.40 -18.25 -0.15
C ALA A 312 -13.78 -18.24 0.54
N ASP A 313 -13.88 -17.61 1.72
CA ASP A 313 -15.15 -17.37 2.44
C ASP A 313 -15.86 -16.14 1.86
N LYS A 314 -16.60 -16.35 0.78
CA LYS A 314 -17.41 -15.29 0.17
C LYS A 314 -18.61 -14.97 1.06
N PRO A 315 -18.98 -13.67 1.24
CA PRO A 315 -20.23 -13.34 1.92
C PRO A 315 -21.40 -14.03 1.21
N LYS A 316 -22.29 -14.64 1.98
CA LYS A 316 -23.54 -15.18 1.43
C LYS A 316 -24.33 -14.01 0.80
N GLN A 317 -24.67 -14.15 -0.48
CA GLN A 317 -25.50 -13.20 -1.21
C GLN A 317 -26.91 -13.11 -0.63
#